data_AF-A0A839QI26-F1
#
_entry.id   AF-A0A839QI26-F1
#
_cell.length_a   1.000
_cell.length_b   1.000
_cell.length_c   1.000
_cell.angle_alpha   90.00
_cell.angle_beta   90.00
_cell.angle_gamma   90.00
#
_symmetry.space_group_name_H-M   'P 1'
#
loop_
_entity.id
_entity.type
_entity.pdbx_description
1 polymer ?
#
loop_
_entity_poly.entity_id
_entity_poly.type
_entity_poly.pdbx_seq_one_letter_code
_entity_poly.pdbx_strand_id
1 'polypeptide(L)'
;MTQYFQLGAGVSPTRAGLMTIPMILGQLLSSTIGGQLVNRMGRWKPVMMVGSVLMFMGLAGLGAIDHATPYWFVAIFMTLMGVGIGTLVQNVVLAVQNTVDVTDIGAASAAIAFFRSLAGAIGVAVLGGILTGRVGTNIADGLGALGIKPGALSGGSGETQLDVSGLPEAVQQVFHQAYADAFGPVFLVASMIAVVSVVTIAVVRGTPLRSTVSMSPALATEAPARAESGPAA
;
A
#
# COMPACT_ATOMS: atom_id res chain seq x y z
N MET A 1 10.34 2.08 -0.72
CA MET A 1 10.99 1.21 -1.74
C MET A 1 11.86 1.98 -2.71
N THR A 2 11.33 2.96 -3.44
CA THR A 2 12.17 3.81 -4.30
C THR A 2 13.30 4.48 -3.51
N GLN A 3 13.01 4.98 -2.29
CA GLN A 3 14.03 5.48 -1.37
C GLN A 3 15.01 4.41 -0.87
N TYR A 4 14.58 3.16 -0.66
CA TYR A 4 15.47 2.06 -0.28
C TYR A 4 16.49 1.79 -1.38
N PHE A 5 16.06 1.72 -2.64
CA PHE A 5 16.97 1.50 -3.75
C PHE A 5 17.87 2.72 -4.02
N GLN A 6 17.35 3.94 -3.93
CA GLN A 6 18.15 5.14 -4.17
C GLN A 6 19.16 5.42 -3.05
N LEU A 7 18.71 5.41 -1.80
CA LEU A 7 19.53 5.81 -0.64
C LEU A 7 20.26 4.64 0.02
N GLY A 8 19.66 3.45 0.02
CA GLY A 8 20.26 2.24 0.62
C GLY A 8 21.17 1.50 -0.37
N ALA A 9 20.68 1.23 -1.58
CA ALA A 9 21.44 0.48 -2.59
C ALA A 9 22.30 1.36 -3.52
N GLY A 10 22.23 2.69 -3.39
CA GLY A 10 23.05 3.64 -4.16
C GLY A 10 22.81 3.60 -5.68
N VAL A 11 21.69 3.02 -6.13
CA VAL A 11 21.37 2.94 -7.55
C VAL A 11 20.70 4.22 -8.04
N SER A 12 20.98 4.61 -9.29
CA SER A 12 20.40 5.81 -9.88
C SER A 12 18.87 5.82 -9.82
N PRO A 13 18.22 6.99 -9.75
CA PRO A 13 16.76 7.11 -9.67
C PRO A 13 16.01 6.32 -10.74
N THR A 14 16.56 6.29 -11.97
CA THR A 14 16.01 5.52 -13.10
C THR A 14 16.06 4.01 -12.85
N ARG A 15 17.17 3.49 -12.31
CA ARG A 15 17.30 2.06 -11.98
C ARG A 15 16.44 1.67 -10.77
N ALA A 16 16.38 2.52 -9.75
CA ALA A 16 15.50 2.33 -8.60
C ALA A 16 14.02 2.25 -9.02
N GLY A 17 13.60 3.10 -9.97
CA GLY A 17 12.27 3.04 -10.57
C GLY A 17 12.02 1.71 -11.28
N LEU A 18 12.97 1.27 -12.12
CA LEU A 18 12.88 -0.01 -12.82
C LEU A 18 12.77 -1.20 -11.85
N MET A 19 13.49 -1.14 -10.72
CA MET A 19 13.46 -2.17 -9.68
C MET A 19 12.13 -2.25 -8.92
N THR A 20 11.27 -1.22 -9.01
CA THR A 20 9.93 -1.23 -8.40
C THR A 20 8.84 -1.81 -9.31
N ILE A 21 9.15 -2.07 -10.59
CA ILE A 21 8.21 -2.64 -11.57
C ILE A 21 7.57 -3.95 -11.10
N PRO A 22 8.28 -4.92 -10.49
CA PRO A 22 7.66 -6.17 -10.04
C PRO A 22 6.52 -5.97 -9.03
N MET A 23 6.62 -4.94 -8.18
CA MET A 23 5.56 -4.55 -7.25
C MET A 23 4.35 -3.99 -7.98
N ILE A 24 4.57 -3.05 -8.91
CA ILE A 24 3.52 -2.40 -9.69
C ILE A 24 2.78 -3.43 -10.56
N LEU A 25 3.52 -4.32 -11.21
CA LEU A 25 2.95 -5.43 -11.99
C LEU A 25 2.10 -6.34 -11.10
N GLY A 26 2.63 -6.77 -9.96
CA GLY A 26 1.88 -7.59 -8.99
C GLY A 26 0.58 -6.91 -8.56
N GLN A 27 0.64 -5.61 -8.28
CA GLN A 27 -0.52 -4.82 -7.90
C GLN A 27 -1.56 -4.71 -9.02
N LEU A 28 -1.13 -4.44 -10.25
CA LEU A 28 -2.02 -4.31 -11.41
C LEU A 28 -2.71 -5.63 -11.74
N LEU A 29 -1.92 -6.71 -11.88
CA LEU A 29 -2.41 -8.06 -12.18
C LEU A 29 -3.41 -8.52 -11.13
N SER A 30 -3.06 -8.35 -9.86
CA SER A 30 -3.91 -8.75 -8.75
C SER A 30 -5.20 -7.95 -8.66
N SER A 31 -5.16 -6.65 -8.96
CA SER A 31 -6.35 -5.82 -9.02
C SER A 31 -7.35 -6.35 -10.05
N THR A 32 -6.89 -6.65 -11.27
CA THR A 32 -7.75 -7.17 -12.34
C THR A 32 -8.26 -8.58 -12.02
N ILE A 33 -7.36 -9.49 -11.62
CA ILE A 33 -7.71 -10.88 -11.35
C ILE A 33 -8.60 -10.97 -10.11
N GLY A 34 -8.29 -10.21 -9.06
CA GLY A 34 -9.06 -10.16 -7.82
C GLY A 34 -10.50 -9.72 -8.06
N GLY A 35 -10.72 -8.65 -8.82
CA GLY A 35 -12.08 -8.20 -9.17
C GLY A 35 -12.86 -9.23 -10.00
N GLN A 36 -12.22 -9.82 -11.01
CA GLN A 36 -12.84 -10.89 -11.83
C GLN A 36 -13.21 -12.11 -10.97
N LEU A 37 -12.33 -12.48 -10.05
CA LEU A 37 -12.47 -13.64 -9.20
C LEU A 37 -13.59 -13.44 -8.16
N VAL A 38 -13.72 -12.23 -7.59
CA VAL A 38 -14.85 -11.86 -6.72
C VAL A 38 -16.16 -11.90 -7.50
N ASN A 39 -16.21 -11.34 -8.71
CA ASN A 39 -17.41 -11.38 -9.55
C ASN A 39 -17.82 -12.81 -9.91
N ARG A 40 -16.86 -13.67 -10.24
CA ARG A 40 -17.14 -15.08 -10.59
C ARG A 40 -17.55 -15.92 -9.38
N MET A 41 -16.96 -15.69 -8.21
CA MET A 41 -17.27 -16.44 -6.99
C MET A 41 -18.53 -15.94 -6.27
N GLY A 42 -18.96 -14.70 -6.53
CA GLY A 42 -20.06 -14.05 -5.81
C GLY A 42 -19.78 -13.83 -4.31
N ARG A 43 -18.52 -14.02 -3.88
CA ARG A 43 -18.07 -13.96 -2.47
C ARG A 43 -16.73 -13.25 -2.42
N TRP A 44 -16.69 -12.09 -1.78
CA TRP A 44 -15.49 -11.25 -1.69
C TRP A 44 -14.50 -11.73 -0.60
N LYS A 45 -15.02 -12.34 0.48
CA LYS A 45 -14.23 -12.70 1.68
C LYS A 45 -13.03 -13.62 1.38
N PRO A 46 -13.14 -14.73 0.61
CA PRO A 46 -12.00 -15.60 0.35
C PRO A 46 -10.87 -14.90 -0.42
N VAL A 47 -11.22 -14.07 -1.41
CA VAL A 47 -10.24 -13.32 -2.22
C VAL A 47 -9.50 -12.30 -1.36
N MET A 48 -10.23 -11.56 -0.52
CA MET A 48 -9.61 -10.59 0.40
C MET A 48 -8.73 -11.26 1.46
N MET A 49 -9.09 -12.46 1.92
CA MET A 49 -8.29 -13.21 2.89
C MET A 49 -6.99 -13.72 2.29
N VAL A 50 -7.01 -14.26 1.07
CA VAL A 50 -5.78 -14.63 0.36
C VAL A 50 -4.90 -13.40 0.14
N GLY A 51 -5.51 -12.29 -0.31
CA GLY A 51 -4.82 -11.02 -0.52
C GLY A 51 -4.12 -10.47 0.73
N SER A 52 -4.81 -10.46 1.88
CA SER A 52 -4.24 -9.97 3.14
C SER A 52 -3.12 -10.85 3.67
N VAL A 53 -3.24 -12.18 3.52
CA VAL A 53 -2.16 -13.11 3.88
C VAL A 53 -0.94 -12.90 2.96
N LEU A 54 -1.13 -12.75 1.65
CA LEU A 54 -0.04 -12.46 0.72
C LEU A 54 0.65 -11.13 1.03
N MET A 55 -0.13 -10.09 1.39
CA MET A 55 0.41 -8.81 1.83
C MET A 55 1.27 -8.96 3.08
N PHE A 56 0.77 -9.68 4.09
CA PHE A 56 1.50 -9.96 5.33
C PHE A 56 2.80 -10.70 5.05
N MET A 57 2.76 -11.78 4.26
CA MET A 57 3.95 -12.56 3.88
C MET A 57 4.96 -11.70 3.09
N GLY A 58 4.48 -10.85 2.19
CA GLY A 58 5.30 -9.87 1.47
C GLY A 58 6.03 -8.92 2.42
N LEU A 59 5.31 -8.29 3.34
CA LEU A 59 5.87 -7.36 4.33
C LEU A 59 6.80 -8.05 5.32
N ALA A 60 6.46 -9.25 5.81
CA ALA A 60 7.29 -10.01 6.73
C ALA A 60 8.60 -10.45 6.08
N GLY A 61 8.56 -10.92 4.82
CA GLY A 61 9.76 -11.26 4.06
C GLY A 61 10.63 -10.03 3.75
N LEU A 62 10.01 -8.89 3.44
CA LEU A 62 10.71 -7.60 3.32
C LEU A 62 11.35 -7.16 4.64
N GLY A 63 10.77 -7.55 5.78
CA GLY A 63 11.29 -7.27 7.11
C GLY A 63 12.62 -7.96 7.41
N ALA A 64 12.93 -9.04 6.70
CA ALA A 64 14.19 -9.77 6.82
C ALA A 64 15.25 -9.31 5.80
N ILE A 65 15.02 -8.21 5.07
CA ILE A 65 15.98 -7.68 4.11
C ILE A 65 17.12 -6.97 4.87
N ASP A 66 18.33 -7.36 4.53
CA ASP A 66 19.60 -6.75 4.93
C ASP A 66 20.42 -6.31 3.69
N HIS A 67 21.50 -5.54 3.89
CA HIS A 67 22.39 -5.02 2.84
C HIS A 67 23.00 -6.11 1.93
N ALA A 68 23.08 -7.36 2.39
CA ALA A 68 23.58 -8.50 1.62
C ALA A 68 22.50 -9.27 0.81
N THR A 69 21.23 -8.84 0.87
CA THR A 69 20.12 -9.61 0.29
C THR A 69 20.11 -9.54 -1.24
N PRO A 70 20.01 -10.67 -1.95
CA PRO A 70 19.98 -10.65 -3.42
C PRO A 70 18.67 -10.06 -3.95
N TYR A 71 18.75 -9.31 -5.06
CA TYR A 71 17.61 -8.60 -5.65
C TYR A 71 16.41 -9.51 -5.97
N TRP A 72 16.63 -10.75 -6.39
CA TRP A 72 15.53 -11.67 -6.72
C TRP A 72 14.63 -11.96 -5.50
N PHE A 73 15.20 -12.01 -4.30
CA PHE A 73 14.45 -12.20 -3.06
C PHE A 73 13.55 -11.00 -2.81
N VAL A 74 14.12 -9.79 -2.90
CA VAL A 74 13.39 -8.52 -2.76
C VAL A 74 12.27 -8.44 -3.79
N ALA A 75 12.53 -8.79 -5.05
CA ALA A 75 11.55 -8.73 -6.14
C ALA A 75 10.34 -9.65 -5.88
N ILE A 76 10.56 -10.89 -5.40
CA ILE A 76 9.48 -11.83 -5.09
C ILE A 76 8.56 -11.26 -4.00
N PHE A 77 9.11 -10.83 -2.87
CA PHE A 77 8.30 -10.33 -1.77
C PHE A 77 7.67 -8.98 -2.07
N MET A 78 8.30 -8.14 -2.91
CA MET A 78 7.67 -6.94 -3.47
C MET A 78 6.47 -7.28 -4.36
N THR A 79 6.57 -8.32 -5.19
CA THR A 79 5.43 -8.80 -5.99
C THR A 79 4.32 -9.34 -5.08
N LEU A 80 4.64 -10.14 -4.05
CA LEU A 80 3.64 -10.62 -3.09
C LEU A 80 2.92 -9.47 -2.37
N MET A 81 3.68 -8.47 -1.92
CA MET A 81 3.13 -7.26 -1.31
C MET A 81 2.24 -6.50 -2.29
N GLY A 82 2.69 -6.29 -3.53
CA GLY A 82 1.93 -5.65 -4.59
C GLY A 82 0.62 -6.39 -4.87
N VAL A 83 0.67 -7.71 -4.99
CA VAL A 83 -0.50 -8.57 -5.17
C VAL A 83 -1.50 -8.38 -4.03
N GLY A 84 -1.04 -8.43 -2.78
CA GLY A 84 -1.91 -8.22 -1.62
C GLY A 84 -2.59 -6.84 -1.62
N ILE A 85 -1.83 -5.77 -1.88
CA ILE A 85 -2.36 -4.40 -2.00
C ILE A 85 -3.41 -4.32 -3.10
N GLY A 86 -3.12 -4.86 -4.29
CA GLY A 86 -4.03 -4.85 -5.44
C GLY A 86 -5.37 -5.52 -5.15
N THR A 87 -5.35 -6.68 -4.50
CA THR A 87 -6.58 -7.38 -4.08
C THR A 87 -7.38 -6.62 -3.02
N LEU A 88 -6.73 -5.90 -2.10
CA LEU A 88 -7.43 -5.26 -0.99
C LEU A 88 -8.09 -3.94 -1.41
N VAL A 89 -7.36 -3.09 -2.15
CA VAL A 89 -7.81 -1.72 -2.47
C VAL A 89 -9.14 -1.71 -3.21
N GLN A 90 -9.34 -2.62 -4.17
CA GLN A 90 -10.59 -2.66 -4.93
C GLN A 90 -11.73 -3.36 -4.17
N ASN A 91 -11.42 -4.46 -3.48
CA ASN A 91 -12.46 -5.28 -2.87
C ASN A 91 -13.08 -4.66 -1.61
N VAL A 92 -12.35 -3.84 -0.85
CA VAL A 92 -12.92 -3.09 0.30
C VAL A 92 -14.00 -2.11 -0.16
N VAL A 93 -13.74 -1.38 -1.24
CA VAL A 93 -14.69 -0.41 -1.80
C VAL A 93 -15.95 -1.13 -2.28
N LEU A 94 -15.77 -2.22 -3.04
CA LEU A 94 -16.89 -3.04 -3.52
C LEU A 94 -17.70 -3.63 -2.36
N ALA A 95 -17.05 -4.14 -1.32
CA ALA A 95 -17.72 -4.74 -0.17
C ALA A 95 -18.64 -3.72 0.53
N VAL A 96 -18.14 -2.52 0.82
CA VAL A 96 -18.93 -1.48 1.49
C VAL A 96 -20.05 -0.96 0.58
N GLN A 97 -19.76 -0.71 -0.71
CA GLN A 97 -20.78 -0.30 -1.67
C GLN A 97 -21.92 -1.31 -1.80
N ASN A 98 -21.64 -2.60 -1.63
CA ASN A 98 -22.66 -3.66 -1.64
C ASN A 98 -23.52 -3.71 -0.36
N THR A 99 -23.06 -3.11 0.75
CA THR A 99 -23.79 -3.13 2.03
C THR A 99 -24.67 -1.91 2.27
N VAL A 100 -24.48 -0.84 1.50
CA VAL A 100 -25.26 0.40 1.62
C VAL A 100 -26.30 0.49 0.51
N ASP A 101 -27.32 1.31 0.70
CA ASP A 101 -28.31 1.58 -0.34
C ASP A 101 -27.73 2.50 -1.43
N VAL A 102 -28.29 2.40 -2.63
CA VAL A 102 -27.78 3.06 -3.84
C VAL A 102 -27.69 4.58 -3.68
N THR A 103 -28.61 5.16 -2.91
CA THR A 103 -28.65 6.59 -2.56
C THR A 103 -27.46 7.02 -1.69
N ASP A 104 -26.91 6.10 -0.89
CA ASP A 104 -25.81 6.36 0.05
C ASP A 104 -24.44 5.91 -0.47
N ILE A 105 -24.36 5.30 -1.65
CA ILE A 105 -23.09 4.84 -2.26
C ILE A 105 -22.07 5.98 -2.36
N GLY A 106 -22.54 7.19 -2.67
CA GLY A 106 -21.68 8.39 -2.73
C GLY A 106 -21.06 8.73 -1.39
N ALA A 107 -21.88 8.76 -0.33
CA ALA A 107 -21.43 9.07 1.04
C ALA A 107 -20.50 7.97 1.59
N ALA A 108 -20.84 6.70 1.36
CA ALA A 108 -20.04 5.56 1.77
C ALA A 108 -18.67 5.55 1.07
N SER A 109 -18.63 5.82 -0.24
CA SER A 109 -17.38 5.91 -1.00
C SER A 109 -16.50 7.06 -0.52
N ALA A 110 -17.11 8.22 -0.22
CA ALA A 110 -16.39 9.36 0.33
C ALA A 110 -15.81 9.06 1.72
N ALA A 111 -16.56 8.39 2.60
CA ALA A 111 -16.08 7.97 3.91
C ALA A 111 -14.87 7.02 3.80
N ILE A 112 -14.92 6.02 2.91
CA ILE A 112 -13.79 5.12 2.65
C ILE A 112 -12.57 5.91 2.16
N ALA A 113 -12.76 6.83 1.22
CA ALA A 113 -11.68 7.65 0.70
C ALA A 113 -11.06 8.53 1.81
N PHE A 114 -11.89 9.13 2.65
CA PHE A 114 -11.46 9.95 3.79
C PHE A 114 -10.61 9.13 4.78
N PHE A 115 -11.14 8.01 5.29
CA PHE A 115 -10.42 7.17 6.25
C PHE A 115 -9.14 6.58 5.65
N ARG A 116 -9.15 6.25 4.35
CA ARG A 116 -7.96 5.79 3.64
C ARG A 116 -6.88 6.88 3.57
N SER A 117 -7.24 8.10 3.21
CA SER A 117 -6.29 9.22 3.17
C SER A 117 -5.76 9.54 4.57
N LEU A 118 -6.61 9.51 5.59
CA LEU A 118 -6.23 9.71 6.99
C LEU A 118 -5.27 8.61 7.47
N ALA A 119 -5.61 7.34 7.25
CA ALA A 119 -4.76 6.21 7.60
C ALA A 119 -3.43 6.22 6.82
N GLY A 120 -3.46 6.66 5.55
CA GLY A 120 -2.27 6.85 4.73
C GLY A 120 -1.35 7.92 5.31
N ALA A 121 -1.89 9.07 5.69
CA ALA A 121 -1.12 10.15 6.31
C ALA A 121 -0.52 9.73 7.66
N ILE A 122 -1.32 9.10 8.54
CA ILE A 122 -0.85 8.58 9.83
C ILE A 122 0.22 7.50 9.61
N GLY A 123 -0.01 6.56 8.69
CA GLY A 123 0.92 5.49 8.39
C GLY A 123 2.26 6.01 7.87
N VAL A 124 2.25 6.98 6.95
CA VAL A 124 3.47 7.62 6.43
C VAL A 124 4.20 8.37 7.54
N ALA A 125 3.48 9.09 8.41
CA ALA A 125 4.09 9.83 9.50
C ALA A 125 4.76 8.91 10.53
N VAL A 126 4.07 7.83 10.95
CA VAL A 126 4.59 6.87 11.93
C VAL A 126 5.78 6.09 11.35
N LEU A 127 5.62 5.49 10.17
CA LEU A 127 6.69 4.72 9.54
C LEU A 127 7.88 5.61 9.14
N GLY A 128 7.61 6.84 8.70
CA GLY A 128 8.64 7.84 8.41
C GLY A 128 9.41 8.25 9.66
N GLY A 129 8.72 8.50 10.78
CA GLY A 129 9.37 8.80 12.07
C GLY A 129 10.25 7.66 12.58
N ILE A 130 9.79 6.40 12.45
CA ILE A 130 10.59 5.22 12.79
C ILE A 130 11.83 5.13 11.89
N LEU A 131 11.67 5.33 10.57
CA LEU A 131 12.79 5.32 9.62
C LEU A 131 13.82 6.40 9.96
N THR A 132 13.38 7.65 10.15
CA THR A 132 14.26 8.78 10.50
C THR A 132 14.99 8.53 11.82
N GLY A 133 14.30 8.05 12.84
CA GLY A 133 14.92 7.70 14.12
C GLY A 133 15.98 6.61 13.96
N ARG A 134 15.67 5.54 13.21
CA ARG A 134 16.58 4.42 13.02
C ARG A 134 17.80 4.77 12.18
N VAL A 135 17.60 5.50 11.07
CA VAL A 135 18.70 6.03 10.25
C VAL A 135 19.62 6.91 11.09
N GLY A 136 19.06 7.78 11.94
CA GLY A 136 19.85 8.62 12.86
C GLY A 136 20.73 7.80 13.81
N THR A 137 20.20 6.75 14.42
CA THR A 137 20.97 5.84 15.29
C THR A 137 22.05 5.09 14.50
N ASN A 138 21.70 4.49 13.36
CA ASN A 138 22.64 3.72 12.54
C ASN A 138 23.81 4.58 12.03
N ILE A 139 23.54 5.83 11.63
CA ILE A 139 24.58 6.79 11.22
C ILE A 139 25.50 7.14 12.41
N ALA A 140 24.92 7.42 13.59
CA ALA A 140 25.71 7.75 14.78
C ALA A 140 26.64 6.60 15.19
N ASP A 141 26.15 5.36 15.15
CA ASP A 141 26.93 4.17 15.48
C ASP A 141 28.05 3.93 14.45
N GLY A 142 27.75 4.06 13.15
CA GLY A 142 28.74 3.89 12.08
C GLY A 142 29.85 4.95 12.09
N LEU A 143 29.51 6.21 12.41
CA LEU A 143 30.51 7.27 12.58
C LEU A 143 31.36 7.08 13.84
N GLY A 144 30.74 6.60 14.93
CA GLY A 144 31.43 6.24 16.16
C GLY A 144 32.48 5.15 15.94
N ALA A 145 32.17 4.14 15.12
CA ALA A 145 33.12 3.09 14.72
C ALA A 145 34.32 3.64 13.92
N LEU A 146 34.15 4.77 13.24
CA LEU A 146 35.21 5.49 12.52
C LEU A 146 35.92 6.55 13.37
N GLY A 147 35.54 6.72 14.64
CA GLY A 147 36.10 7.74 15.54
C GLY A 147 35.64 9.18 15.23
N ILE A 148 34.60 9.36 14.42
CA ILE A 148 34.07 10.67 14.01
C ILE A 148 32.92 11.05 14.94
N LYS A 149 32.99 12.23 15.57
CA LYS A 149 31.91 12.70 16.46
C LYS A 149 30.63 13.01 15.67
N PRO A 150 29.44 12.53 16.12
CA PRO A 150 28.17 12.70 15.40
C PRO A 150 27.77 14.17 15.14
N GLY A 151 28.23 15.10 15.97
CA GLY A 151 27.94 16.54 15.84
C GLY A 151 28.59 17.24 14.65
N ALA A 152 29.49 16.58 13.90
CA ALA A 152 30.11 17.14 12.70
C ALA A 152 29.18 17.12 11.47
N LEU A 153 28.09 16.35 11.51
CA LEU A 153 27.18 16.13 10.37
C LEU A 153 25.74 16.59 10.65
N SER A 154 25.52 17.38 11.71
CA SER A 154 24.21 17.88 12.12
C SER A 154 23.70 18.98 11.15
N GLY A 155 23.41 18.60 9.92
CA GLY A 155 22.84 19.46 8.88
C GLY A 155 21.70 18.82 8.07
N GLY A 156 21.31 17.57 8.34
CA GLY A 156 20.33 16.85 7.53
C GLY A 156 18.95 16.74 8.17
N SER A 157 18.29 17.87 8.39
CA SER A 157 16.88 17.90 8.77
C SER A 157 16.01 17.40 7.60
N GLY A 158 15.52 16.16 7.66
CA GLY A 158 14.28 15.73 6.97
C GLY A 158 14.16 15.90 5.45
N GLU A 159 15.18 16.40 4.75
CA GLU A 159 15.12 16.66 3.32
C GLU A 159 15.65 15.46 2.54
N THR A 160 14.79 14.98 1.66
CA THR A 160 14.86 13.79 0.80
C THR A 160 16.02 13.79 -0.21
N GLN A 161 17.03 14.64 -0.03
CA GLN A 161 18.15 14.81 -0.94
C GLN A 161 19.41 15.19 -0.16
N LEU A 162 19.90 14.26 0.67
CA LEU A 162 21.30 14.32 1.12
C LEU A 162 22.16 14.05 -0.12
N ASP A 163 22.87 15.07 -0.60
CA ASP A 163 23.83 14.93 -1.69
C ASP A 163 25.09 14.22 -1.15
N VAL A 164 25.00 12.89 -1.07
CA VAL A 164 26.05 12.01 -0.53
C VAL A 164 27.30 12.01 -1.44
N SER A 165 27.16 12.48 -2.69
CA SER A 165 28.17 12.50 -3.75
C SER A 165 29.45 13.27 -3.41
N GLY A 166 29.36 14.23 -2.48
CA GLY A 166 30.49 15.08 -2.08
C GLY A 166 31.30 14.57 -0.87
N LEU A 167 30.89 13.46 -0.25
CA LEU A 167 31.51 12.94 0.98
C LEU A 167 32.61 11.90 0.68
N PRO A 168 33.61 11.73 1.56
CA PRO A 168 34.61 10.66 1.44
C PRO A 168 33.96 9.28 1.34
N GLU A 169 34.48 8.37 0.51
CA GLU A 169 33.88 7.05 0.22
C GLU A 169 33.51 6.25 1.49
N ALA A 170 34.32 6.33 2.54
CA ALA A 170 34.06 5.67 3.82
C ALA A 170 32.77 6.19 4.51
N VAL A 171 32.48 7.48 4.40
CA VAL A 171 31.26 8.09 4.94
C VAL A 171 30.06 7.74 4.06
N GLN A 172 30.24 7.71 2.73
CA GLN A 172 29.18 7.27 1.83
C GLN A 172 28.73 5.84 2.12
N GLN A 173 29.67 4.92 2.36
CA GLN A 173 29.34 3.52 2.70
C GLN A 173 28.55 3.41 4.00
N VAL A 174 28.92 4.17 5.04
CA VAL A 174 28.17 4.22 6.30
C VAL A 174 26.75 4.71 6.09
N PHE A 175 26.54 5.74 5.25
CA PHE A 175 25.19 6.21 4.93
C PHE A 175 24.38 5.16 4.17
N HIS A 176 24.92 4.54 3.13
CA HIS A 176 24.22 3.51 2.35
C HIS A 176 23.83 2.30 3.21
N GLN A 177 24.74 1.81 4.06
CA GLN A 177 24.48 0.73 5.01
C GLN A 177 23.44 1.14 6.05
N ALA A 178 23.58 2.32 6.65
CA ALA A 178 22.63 2.81 7.65
C ALA A 178 21.21 2.93 7.10
N TYR A 179 21.06 3.37 5.84
CA TYR A 179 19.76 3.41 5.16
C TYR A 179 19.26 2.01 4.85
N ALA A 180 20.07 1.12 4.26
CA ALA A 180 19.66 -0.24 3.92
C ALA A 180 19.12 -1.00 5.15
N ASP A 181 19.84 -0.92 6.27
CA ASP A 181 19.51 -1.63 7.51
C ASP A 181 18.31 -1.03 8.25
N ALA A 182 17.98 0.24 8.00
CA ALA A 182 16.85 0.91 8.64
C ALA A 182 15.50 0.51 8.03
N PHE A 183 15.46 0.00 6.79
CA PHE A 183 14.20 -0.36 6.13
C PHE A 183 13.60 -1.69 6.61
N GLY A 184 14.43 -2.69 6.96
CA GLY A 184 13.95 -3.99 7.47
C GLY A 184 13.01 -3.85 8.67
N PRO A 185 13.41 -3.16 9.75
CA PRO A 185 12.55 -2.92 10.92
C PRO A 185 11.24 -2.19 10.58
N VAL A 186 11.27 -1.25 9.63
CA VAL A 186 10.07 -0.53 9.18
C VAL A 186 9.08 -1.48 8.51
N PHE A 187 9.56 -2.42 7.69
CA PHE A 187 8.71 -3.44 7.09
C PHE A 187 8.16 -4.44 8.11
N LEU A 188 8.94 -4.78 9.16
CA LEU A 188 8.44 -5.59 10.26
C LEU A 188 7.28 -4.91 11.01
N VAL A 189 7.41 -3.63 11.34
CA VAL A 189 6.32 -2.87 11.96
C VAL A 189 5.10 -2.82 11.04
N ALA A 190 5.30 -2.58 9.74
CA ALA A 190 4.22 -2.61 8.75
C ALA A 190 3.56 -4.00 8.65
N SER A 191 4.33 -5.09 8.78
CA SER A 191 3.79 -6.45 8.79
C SER A 191 2.89 -6.70 10.00
N MET A 192 3.22 -6.16 11.18
CA MET A 192 2.37 -6.26 12.36
C MET A 192 1.04 -5.52 12.17
N ILE A 193 1.07 -4.36 11.50
CA ILE A 193 -0.16 -3.65 11.12
C ILE A 193 -0.97 -4.49 10.12
N ALA A 194 -0.32 -5.18 9.19
CA ALA A 194 -1.01 -6.07 8.24
C ALA A 194 -1.71 -7.26 8.92
N VAL A 195 -1.24 -7.74 10.08
CA VAL A 195 -1.95 -8.75 10.89
C VAL A 195 -3.33 -8.24 11.29
N VAL A 196 -3.46 -6.96 11.66
CA VAL A 196 -4.76 -6.36 12.00
C VAL A 196 -5.72 -6.45 10.81
N SER A 197 -5.24 -6.22 9.58
CA SER A 197 -6.05 -6.37 8.37
C SER A 197 -6.50 -7.83 8.17
N VAL A 198 -5.62 -8.80 8.37
CA VAL A 198 -5.95 -10.23 8.28
C VAL A 198 -7.03 -10.60 9.30
N VAL A 199 -6.84 -10.20 10.57
CA VAL A 199 -7.80 -10.47 11.66
C VAL A 199 -9.14 -9.81 11.37
N THR A 200 -9.14 -8.55 10.93
CA THR A 200 -10.38 -7.82 10.58
C THR A 200 -11.16 -8.55 9.50
N ILE A 201 -10.50 -8.99 8.42
CA ILE A 201 -11.15 -9.75 7.34
C ILE A 201 -11.63 -11.12 7.82
N ALA A 202 -10.91 -11.76 8.74
CA ALA A 202 -11.32 -13.02 9.34
C ALA A 202 -12.63 -12.90 10.12
N VAL A 203 -12.76 -11.83 10.92
CA VAL A 203 -13.92 -11.57 11.79
C VAL A 203 -15.15 -11.12 10.99
N VAL A 204 -14.97 -10.34 9.92
CA VAL A 204 -16.12 -9.87 9.12
C VAL A 204 -16.85 -11.05 8.48
N ARG A 205 -18.18 -11.11 8.65
CA ARG A 205 -19.01 -12.15 8.02
C ARG A 205 -19.09 -11.89 6.52
N GLY A 206 -18.79 -12.90 5.72
CA GLY A 206 -18.84 -12.80 4.26
C GLY A 206 -20.28 -12.77 3.78
N THR A 207 -20.82 -11.58 3.55
CA THR A 207 -22.11 -11.39 2.89
C THR A 207 -21.98 -11.67 1.39
N PRO A 208 -22.94 -12.39 0.77
CA PRO A 208 -22.97 -12.56 -0.68
C PRO A 208 -23.15 -11.19 -1.36
N LEU A 209 -22.55 -11.01 -2.55
CA LEU A 209 -22.69 -9.76 -3.30
C LEU A 209 -24.17 -9.54 -3.70
N ARG A 210 -24.65 -8.29 -3.63
CA ARG A 210 -26.00 -7.90 -4.07
C ARG A 210 -26.06 -8.04 -5.60
N SER A 211 -26.89 -8.95 -6.11
CA SER A 211 -27.04 -9.20 -7.56
C SER A 211 -28.12 -8.35 -8.23
N THR A 212 -28.81 -7.46 -7.50
CA THR A 212 -29.91 -6.64 -8.06
C THR A 212 -29.83 -5.21 -7.52
N VAL A 213 -29.65 -4.25 -8.43
CA VAL A 213 -29.98 -2.84 -8.19
C VAL A 213 -31.50 -2.76 -8.14
N SER A 214 -32.09 -2.82 -6.94
CA SER A 214 -33.50 -2.51 -6.78
C SER A 214 -33.68 -1.00 -6.98
N MET A 215 -33.86 -0.57 -8.23
CA MET A 215 -34.58 0.69 -8.47
C MET A 215 -35.97 0.49 -7.86
N SER A 216 -36.30 1.28 -6.85
CA SER A 216 -37.65 1.31 -6.30
C SER A 216 -38.65 1.51 -7.45
N PRO A 217 -39.63 0.60 -7.65
CA PRO A 217 -40.67 0.74 -8.68
C PRO A 217 -41.52 2.02 -8.51
N ALA A 218 -41.35 2.74 -7.40
CA ALA A 218 -42.08 3.96 -7.10
C ALA A 218 -41.84 5.08 -8.12
N LEU A 219 -40.70 5.12 -8.81
CA LEU A 219 -40.42 6.14 -9.84
C LEU A 219 -40.88 5.74 -11.26
N ALA A 220 -41.29 4.49 -11.47
CA ALA A 220 -41.79 4.02 -12.77
C ALA A 220 -43.31 4.21 -12.93
N THR A 221 -44.03 4.54 -11.84
CA THR A 221 -45.50 4.66 -11.84
C THR A 221 -45.98 6.09 -12.15
N GLU A 222 -45.08 7.07 -12.25
CA GLU A 222 -45.43 8.48 -12.48
C GLU A 222 -45.01 9.00 -13.87
N ALA A 223 -45.05 8.13 -14.88
CA ALA A 223 -45.03 8.58 -16.27
C ALA A 223 -46.44 9.10 -16.63
N PRO A 224 -46.62 10.39 -16.98
CA PRO A 224 -47.94 10.95 -17.23
C PRO A 224 -48.57 10.30 -18.47
N ALA A 225 -49.83 9.90 -18.33
CA ALA A 225 -50.65 9.35 -19.40
C ALA A 225 -50.59 10.27 -20.64
N ARG A 226 -50.15 9.71 -21.77
CA ARG A 226 -50.28 10.33 -23.08
C ARG A 226 -51.76 10.68 -23.30
N ALA A 227 -52.03 11.97 -23.45
CA ALA A 227 -53.28 12.43 -24.03
C ALA A 227 -53.32 12.00 -25.50
N GLU A 228 -54.00 10.90 -25.78
CA GLU A 228 -54.48 10.57 -27.12
C GLU A 228 -55.67 11.49 -27.42
N SER A 229 -55.39 12.64 -28.06
CA SER A 229 -56.40 13.41 -28.78
C SER A 229 -56.21 13.18 -30.28
N GLY A 230 -57.01 12.27 -30.82
CA GLY A 230 -57.30 12.14 -32.24
C GLY A 230 -58.37 11.06 -32.40
N PRO A 231 -59.47 11.34 -33.12
CA PRO A 231 -59.35 11.27 -34.58
C PRO A 231 -60.00 12.43 -35.34
N ALA A 232 -59.49 12.62 -36.55
CA ALA A 232 -59.98 13.51 -37.59
C ALA A 232 -61.25 12.96 -38.27
N ALA A 233 -62.17 13.85 -38.64
CA ALA A 233 -62.95 13.87 -39.88
C ALA A 233 -63.93 15.06 -39.85
#